data_AF-A0A2G6EQH4-F1
#
_entry.id   AF-A0A2G6EQH4-F1
#
_cell.length_a   1.000
_cell.length_b   1.000
_cell.length_c   1.000
_cell.angle_alpha   90.00
_cell.angle_beta   90.00
_cell.angle_gamma   90.00
#
_symmetry.space_group_name_H-M   'P 1'
#
loop_
_entity.id
_entity.type
_entity.pdbx_description
1 polymer ?
#
loop_
_entity_poly.entity_id
_entity_poly.type
_entity_poly.pdbx_seq_one_letter_code
_entity_poly.pdbx_strand_id
1 'polypeptide(L)'
;MNHTKYHPFNKDLYNGRAEPFESARACYWHELVSAYTEQKIGLVGFACDQGVRRNQGRAGAKAAPDVIRQAFGKLPCSVALLNTFGTDRAGKLATLIGDVGNIECLDN
;
A
#
# COMPACT_ATOMS: atom_id res chain seq x y z
N MET A 1 12.33 26.62 3.11
CA MET A 1 11.84 25.87 1.92
C MET A 1 11.48 24.48 2.40
N ASN A 2 10.34 23.91 1.99
CA ASN A 2 10.03 22.52 2.34
C ASN A 2 10.79 21.58 1.39
N HIS A 3 11.67 20.76 1.95
CA HIS A 3 12.46 19.75 1.22
C HIS A 3 11.65 18.49 0.89
N THR A 4 10.50 18.34 1.54
CA THR A 4 9.60 17.19 1.37
C THR A 4 8.15 17.63 1.26
N LYS A 5 7.34 16.77 0.64
CA LYS A 5 5.88 16.87 0.58
C LYS A 5 5.27 15.55 1.02
N TYR A 6 4.34 15.62 1.98
CA TYR A 6 3.54 14.47 2.37
C TYR A 6 2.32 14.36 1.47
N HIS A 7 2.06 13.15 0.99
CA HIS A 7 0.84 12.77 0.30
C HIS A 7 0.14 11.72 1.17
N PRO A 8 -1.10 11.96 1.62
CA PRO A 8 -1.81 11.01 2.46
C PRO A 8 -2.17 9.74 1.69
N PHE A 9 -2.69 8.74 2.41
CA PHE A 9 -3.32 7.56 1.83
C PHE A 9 -4.19 7.90 0.62
N ASN A 10 -3.93 7.20 -0.49
CA ASN A 10 -4.73 7.30 -1.71
C ASN A 10 -5.42 5.96 -1.98
N LYS A 11 -6.73 5.91 -1.76
CA LYS A 11 -7.55 4.72 -1.99
C LYS A 11 -7.54 4.26 -3.44
N ASP A 12 -7.35 5.16 -4.41
CA ASP A 12 -7.41 4.82 -5.84
C ASP A 12 -6.24 3.92 -6.28
N LEU A 13 -5.16 3.89 -5.49
CA LEU A 13 -4.03 2.98 -5.70
C LEU A 13 -4.37 1.52 -5.32
N TYR A 14 -5.44 1.31 -4.57
CA TYR A 14 -5.92 0.01 -4.11
C TYR A 14 -7.21 -0.34 -4.83
N ASN A 15 -7.07 -0.76 -6.08
CA ASN A 15 -8.17 -1.25 -6.90
C ASN A 15 -7.93 -2.70 -7.34
N GLY A 16 -9.03 -3.40 -7.59
CA GLY A 16 -9.01 -4.79 -8.01
C GLY A 16 -10.36 -5.21 -8.59
N ARG A 17 -10.43 -6.49 -8.98
CA ARG A 17 -11.65 -7.07 -9.52
C ARG A 17 -12.62 -7.37 -8.37
N ALA A 18 -13.89 -7.00 -8.54
CA ALA A 18 -14.95 -7.43 -7.65
C ALA A 18 -15.31 -8.90 -7.94
N GLU A 19 -15.39 -9.71 -6.88
CA GLU A 19 -15.72 -11.15 -6.96
C GLU A 19 -16.97 -11.46 -6.10
N PRO A 20 -18.17 -11.00 -6.50
CA PRO A 20 -19.38 -11.07 -5.65
C PRO A 20 -19.93 -12.49 -5.45
N PHE A 21 -19.50 -13.45 -6.26
CA PHE A 21 -19.98 -14.84 -6.22
C PHE A 21 -18.98 -15.82 -5.59
N GLU A 22 -17.82 -15.31 -5.15
CA GLU A 22 -16.78 -16.13 -4.55
C GLU A 22 -16.98 -16.30 -3.05
N SER A 23 -16.29 -17.30 -2.48
CA SER A 23 -16.30 -17.52 -1.04
C SER A 23 -15.66 -16.34 -0.28
N ALA A 24 -15.95 -16.22 1.02
CA ALA A 24 -15.28 -15.24 1.88
C ALA A 24 -13.74 -15.40 1.97
N ARG A 25 -13.19 -16.52 1.47
CA ARG A 25 -11.74 -16.71 1.35
C ARG A 25 -11.12 -16.06 0.11
N ALA A 26 -11.92 -15.66 -0.88
CA ALA A 26 -11.49 -14.80 -1.97
C ALA A 26 -11.37 -13.36 -1.45
N CYS A 27 -10.32 -13.12 -0.67
CA CYS A 27 -10.04 -11.85 -0.03
C CYS A 27 -8.72 -11.28 -0.57
N TYR A 28 -8.74 -10.01 -0.93
CA TYR A 28 -7.62 -9.31 -1.55
C TYR A 28 -7.28 -8.04 -0.77
N TRP A 29 -6.01 -7.62 -0.83
CA TRP A 29 -5.55 -6.48 -0.04
C TRP A 29 -6.25 -5.17 -0.38
N HIS A 30 -6.69 -4.96 -1.62
CA HIS A 30 -7.44 -3.75 -2.00
C HIS A 30 -8.78 -3.62 -1.28
N GLU A 31 -9.33 -4.71 -0.74
CA GLU A 31 -10.58 -4.70 0.04
C GLU A 31 -10.34 -4.32 1.51
N LEU A 32 -9.10 -4.42 1.99
CA LEU A 32 -8.76 -4.35 3.41
C LEU A 32 -7.93 -3.12 3.77
N VAL A 33 -7.03 -2.69 2.88
CA VAL A 33 -6.09 -1.60 3.18
C VAL A 33 -6.86 -0.29 3.30
N SER A 34 -6.61 0.41 4.40
CA SER A 34 -7.15 1.73 4.69
C SER A 34 -6.04 2.70 5.05
N ALA A 35 -6.40 3.97 5.27
CA ALA A 35 -5.50 4.92 5.90
C ALA A 35 -4.98 4.35 7.23
N TYR A 36 -3.68 4.53 7.47
CA TYR A 36 -3.06 4.13 8.72
C TYR A 36 -3.53 5.02 9.88
N THR A 37 -4.00 4.38 10.94
CA THR A 37 -4.36 5.00 12.21
C THR A 37 -3.71 4.21 13.35
N GLU A 38 -4.11 2.95 13.50
CA GLU A 38 -3.70 2.06 14.60
C GLU A 38 -3.47 0.61 14.14
N GLN A 39 -3.34 0.37 12.84
CA GLN A 39 -3.07 -0.95 12.29
C GLN A 39 -1.71 -1.47 12.77
N LYS A 40 -1.54 -2.80 12.76
CA LYS A 40 -0.30 -3.43 13.25
C LYS A 40 0.92 -3.17 12.37
N ILE A 41 0.69 -2.93 11.08
CA ILE A 41 1.72 -2.70 10.07
C ILE A 41 1.35 -1.42 9.31
N GLY A 42 2.30 -0.47 9.26
CA GLY A 42 2.18 0.74 8.46
C GLY A 42 3.02 0.66 7.18
N LEU A 43 2.40 0.90 6.03
CA LEU A 43 3.10 1.07 4.76
C LEU A 43 3.47 2.54 4.58
N VAL A 44 4.74 2.83 4.36
CA VAL A 44 5.23 4.18 4.08
C VAL A 44 5.98 4.16 2.76
N GLY A 45 5.58 5.02 1.83
CA GLY A 45 6.29 5.18 0.56
C GLY A 45 7.28 6.33 0.63
N PHE A 46 8.52 6.09 0.18
CA PHE A 46 9.50 7.15 0.01
C PHE A 46 9.72 7.42 -1.48
N ALA A 47 9.09 8.46 -1.99
CA ALA A 47 9.10 8.84 -3.39
C ALA A 47 10.28 9.78 -3.67
N CYS A 48 11.44 9.21 -3.98
CA CYS A 48 12.68 9.96 -4.19
C CYS A 48 13.57 9.35 -5.29
N ASP A 49 14.11 10.20 -6.15
CA ASP A 49 15.13 9.85 -7.15
C ASP A 49 16.50 10.50 -6.87
N GLN A 50 16.62 11.32 -5.83
CA GLN A 50 17.83 12.13 -5.61
C GLN A 50 19.09 11.30 -5.41
N GLY A 51 19.02 10.25 -4.59
CA GLY A 51 20.15 9.32 -4.42
C GLY A 51 20.53 8.62 -5.72
N VAL A 52 19.54 8.28 -6.55
CA VAL A 52 19.76 7.64 -7.85
C VAL A 52 20.49 8.59 -8.80
N ARG A 53 20.04 9.85 -8.90
CA ARG A 53 20.68 10.88 -9.74
C ARG A 53 22.11 11.18 -9.29
N ARG A 54 22.34 11.33 -7.97
CA ARG A 54 23.68 11.58 -7.41
C ARG A 54 24.67 10.46 -7.71
N ASN A 55 24.18 9.23 -7.75
CA ASN A 55 24.98 8.06 -8.12
C ASN A 55 24.98 7.77 -9.63
N GLN A 56 24.56 8.73 -10.47
CA GLN A 56 24.54 8.61 -11.93
C GLN A 56 23.71 7.40 -12.44
N GLY A 57 22.73 6.98 -11.64
CA GLY A 57 21.78 5.94 -11.99
C GLY A 57 20.65 6.45 -12.89
N ARG A 58 19.76 5.54 -13.29
CA ARG A 58 18.55 5.86 -14.07
C ARG A 58 17.39 6.21 -13.14
N ALA A 59 16.95 7.47 -13.16
CA ALA A 59 15.82 7.95 -12.36
C ALA A 59 14.51 7.19 -12.68
N GLY A 60 13.62 7.08 -11.69
CA GLY A 60 12.32 6.42 -11.80
C GLY A 60 11.84 5.75 -10.50
N ALA A 61 12.74 5.57 -9.52
CA ALA A 61 12.41 5.02 -8.20
C ALA A 61 11.36 5.86 -7.46
N LYS A 62 11.29 7.17 -7.73
CA LYS A 62 10.28 8.07 -7.18
C LYS A 62 8.84 7.61 -7.45
N ALA A 63 8.57 6.95 -8.58
CA ALA A 63 7.24 6.44 -8.93
C ALA A 63 6.93 5.06 -8.32
N ALA A 64 7.94 4.35 -7.82
CA ALA A 64 7.80 2.97 -7.36
C ALA A 64 6.79 2.79 -6.22
N PRO A 65 6.67 3.67 -5.21
CA PRO A 65 5.73 3.47 -4.12
C PRO A 65 4.29 3.25 -4.58
N ASP A 66 3.81 4.03 -5.56
CA ASP A 66 2.43 3.92 -6.06
C ASP A 66 2.23 2.67 -6.92
N VAL A 67 3.21 2.35 -7.76
CA VAL A 67 3.19 1.13 -8.58
C VAL A 67 3.18 -0.13 -7.70
N ILE A 68 3.95 -0.13 -6.61
CA ILE A 68 3.97 -1.25 -5.65
C ILE A 68 2.61 -1.41 -4.97
N ARG A 69 1.92 -0.31 -4.59
CA ARG A 69 0.57 -0.38 -4.01
C ARG A 69 -0.45 -0.97 -4.96
N GLN A 70 -0.41 -0.54 -6.23
CA GLN A 70 -1.31 -1.06 -7.27
C GLN A 70 -1.12 -2.55 -7.52
N ALA A 71 0.12 -3.06 -7.44
CA ALA A 71 0.41 -4.48 -7.53
C ALA A 71 -0.04 -5.22 -6.26
N PHE A 72 0.32 -4.69 -5.08
CA PHE A 72 0.03 -5.29 -3.79
C PHE A 72 -1.47 -5.43 -3.52
N GLY A 73 -2.28 -4.41 -3.82
CA GLY A 73 -3.73 -4.44 -3.64
C GLY A 73 -4.42 -5.60 -4.37
N LYS A 74 -3.84 -6.07 -5.48
CA LYS A 74 -4.38 -7.15 -6.31
C LYS A 74 -3.95 -8.55 -5.84
N LEU A 75 -3.05 -8.64 -4.86
CA LEU A 75 -2.63 -9.92 -4.32
C LEU A 75 -3.70 -10.48 -3.38
N PRO A 76 -3.97 -11.80 -3.43
CA PRO A 76 -4.85 -12.45 -2.47
C PRO A 76 -4.20 -12.47 -1.07
N CYS A 77 -5.01 -12.38 -0.03
CA CYS A 77 -4.58 -12.66 1.32
C CYS A 77 -4.21 -14.15 1.44
N SER A 78 -3.04 -14.43 2.02
CA SER A 78 -2.56 -15.82 2.10
C SER A 78 -3.47 -16.68 2.99
N VAL A 79 -3.55 -17.97 2.69
CA VAL A 79 -4.34 -18.94 3.47
C VAL A 79 -3.95 -18.93 4.95
N ALA A 80 -2.65 -18.76 5.25
CA ALA A 80 -2.16 -18.66 6.61
C ALA A 80 -2.78 -17.45 7.35
N LEU A 81 -2.83 -16.27 6.73
CA LEU A 81 -3.44 -15.09 7.33
C LEU A 81 -4.93 -15.29 7.56
N LEU A 82 -5.65 -15.84 6.58
CA LEU A 82 -7.09 -16.10 6.70
C LEU A 82 -7.40 -17.10 7.82
N ASN A 83 -6.56 -18.11 8.02
CA ASN A 83 -6.72 -19.08 9.10
C ASN A 83 -6.42 -18.45 10.49
N THR A 84 -5.47 -17.52 10.57
CA THR A 84 -5.09 -16.87 11.83
C THR A 84 -6.05 -15.74 12.23
N PHE A 85 -6.48 -14.92 11.28
CA PHE A 85 -7.22 -13.68 11.54
C PHE A 85 -8.70 -13.74 11.13
N GLY A 86 -9.11 -14.81 10.45
CA GLY A 86 -10.46 -14.96 9.91
C GLY A 86 -10.63 -14.33 8.53
N THR A 87 -11.86 -14.39 8.02
CA THR A 87 -12.26 -13.90 6.69
C THR A 87 -13.16 -12.67 6.74
N ASP A 88 -13.48 -12.18 7.94
CA ASP A 88 -14.26 -10.96 8.11
C ASP A 88 -13.43 -9.74 7.68
N ARG A 89 -13.85 -9.10 6.58
CA ARG A 89 -13.21 -7.92 5.99
C ARG A 89 -13.36 -6.65 6.84
N ALA A 90 -14.20 -6.66 7.88
CA ALA A 90 -14.28 -5.59 8.88
C ALA A 90 -13.66 -6.01 10.23
N GLY A 91 -13.17 -7.25 10.33
CA GLY A 91 -12.67 -7.85 11.55
C GLY A 91 -11.16 -7.67 11.76
N LYS A 92 -10.54 -8.63 12.45
CA LYS A 92 -9.11 -8.60 12.81
C LYS A 92 -8.17 -8.51 11.60
N LEU A 93 -8.59 -9.02 10.45
CA LEU A 93 -7.78 -8.99 9.23
C LEU A 93 -7.60 -7.56 8.70
N ALA A 94 -8.63 -6.72 8.78
CA ALA A 94 -8.59 -5.34 8.30
C ALA A 94 -7.76 -4.40 9.19
N THR A 95 -7.45 -4.81 10.42
CA THR A 95 -6.59 -4.04 11.33
C THR A 95 -5.11 -4.37 11.18
N LEU A 96 -4.75 -5.26 10.25
CA LEU A 96 -3.39 -5.72 10.10
C LEU A 96 -2.50 -4.70 9.38
N ILE A 97 -2.96 -4.14 8.26
CA ILE A 97 -2.16 -3.25 7.40
C ILE A 97 -2.91 -1.94 7.14
N GLY A 98 -2.25 -0.82 7.42
CA GLY A 98 -2.69 0.51 7.01
C GLY A 98 -1.63 1.17 6.14
N ASP A 99 -2.04 2.03 5.22
CA ASP A 99 -1.15 2.83 4.39
C ASP A 99 -1.09 4.27 4.92
N VAL A 100 0.13 4.72 5.20
CA VAL A 100 0.43 6.07 5.65
C VAL A 100 0.47 7.04 4.46
N GLY A 101 0.72 6.55 3.25
CA GLY A 101 0.92 7.36 2.05
C GLY A 101 2.39 7.58 1.73
N ASN A 102 2.70 8.67 1.03
CA ASN A 102 4.04 8.95 0.51
C ASN A 102 4.70 10.16 1.16
N ILE A 103 6.00 10.06 1.39
CA ILE A 103 6.90 11.19 1.59
C ILE A 103 7.64 11.39 0.27
N GLU A 104 7.32 12.48 -0.42
CA GLU A 104 7.97 12.90 -1.64
C GLU A 104 9.16 13.80 -1.33
N CYS A 105 10.31 13.52 -1.93
CA CYS A 105 11.43 14.46 -1.95
C CYS A 105 11.23 15.49 -3.08
N LEU A 106 11.27 16.77 -2.70
CA LEU A 106 11.11 17.91 -3.61
C LEU A 106 12.44 18.49 -4.10
N ASP A 107 13.55 18.13 -3.45
CA ASP A 107 14.87 18.61 -3.85
C ASP A 107 15.20 18.09 -5.25
N ASN A 108 15.72 18.98 -6.10
CA ASN A 108 16.17 18.70 -7.47
C ASN A 108 17.69 18.52 -7.51
#